data_AF-A0A438DV83-F1
#
_entry.id   AF-A0A438DV83-F1
#
_cell.length_a   1.000
_cell.length_b   1.000
_cell.length_c   1.000
_cell.angle_alpha   90.00
_cell.angle_beta   90.00
_cell.angle_gamma   90.00
#
_symmetry.space_group_name_H-M   'P 1'
#
loop_
_entity.id
_entity.type
_entity.pdbx_description
1 polymer ?
#
loop_
_entity_poly.entity_id
_entity_poly.type
_entity_poly.pdbx_seq_one_letter_code
_entity_poly.pdbx_strand_id
1 'polypeptide(L)'
;MASFCKVSVMAFFLLASGPFLSSPALAFEANEQEFSLASEPSSSSEQDIIPPALRHYLFQCLQKLGEECRPLFFARIFIGEKNEIPTSCCQNLVQMGDKCHTAITNAVISRPEFSGNATLFRTRSDETWTTCSRLVETISPGPSA
;
A
#
# COMPACT_ATOMS: atom_id res chain seq x y z
N MET A 1 -34.17 -19.97 -7.31
CA MET A 1 -35.03 -18.89 -6.78
C MET A 1 -34.49 -17.59 -7.30
N ALA A 2 -35.24 -16.94 -8.20
CA ALA A 2 -34.82 -15.72 -8.89
C ALA A 2 -34.99 -14.49 -7.98
N SER A 3 -34.07 -13.54 -8.16
CA SER A 3 -34.17 -12.07 -8.14
C SER A 3 -35.45 -11.45 -7.56
N PHE A 4 -35.32 -10.38 -6.78
CA PHE A 4 -36.03 -9.08 -6.89
C PHE A 4 -36.08 -8.38 -5.53
N CYS A 5 -35.27 -7.33 -5.35
CA CYS A 5 -35.59 -6.22 -4.42
C CYS A 5 -34.93 -4.92 -4.90
N LYS A 6 -35.28 -4.52 -6.13
CA LYS A 6 -35.19 -3.14 -6.62
C LYS A 6 -36.35 -2.29 -6.03
N VAL A 7 -36.59 -2.35 -4.71
CA VAL A 7 -37.65 -1.57 -4.03
C VAL A 7 -37.02 -0.68 -2.95
N SER A 8 -35.97 0.04 -3.32
CA SER A 8 -35.45 1.13 -2.47
C SER A 8 -35.24 2.44 -3.24
N VAL A 9 -35.69 2.50 -4.51
CA VAL A 9 -35.45 3.65 -5.40
C VAL A 9 -36.53 4.74 -5.30
N MET A 10 -37.68 4.53 -4.66
CA MET A 10 -38.80 5.49 -4.76
C MET A 10 -39.56 5.69 -3.44
N ALA A 11 -38.86 6.10 -2.38
CA ALA A 11 -39.52 6.48 -1.12
C ALA A 11 -39.05 7.82 -0.51
N PHE A 12 -38.14 8.55 -1.16
CA PHE A 12 -37.66 9.85 -0.65
C PHE A 12 -38.14 11.05 -1.48
N PHE A 13 -39.30 10.96 -2.12
CA PHE A 13 -39.79 12.01 -3.03
C PHE A 13 -40.89 12.94 -2.51
N LEU A 14 -41.33 12.89 -1.25
CA LEU A 14 -42.53 13.66 -0.88
C LEU A 14 -42.48 14.33 0.49
N LEU A 15 -41.51 15.22 0.76
CA LEU A 15 -41.69 16.31 1.75
C LEU A 15 -40.78 17.52 1.45
N ALA A 16 -41.06 18.27 0.37
CA ALA A 16 -40.51 19.62 0.20
C ALA A 16 -41.42 20.49 -0.69
N SER A 17 -42.53 20.95 -0.13
CA SER A 17 -43.22 22.15 -0.63
C SER A 17 -43.09 23.24 0.44
N GLY A 18 -42.04 24.06 0.30
CA GLY A 18 -41.87 25.34 1.01
C GLY A 18 -41.59 26.43 -0.02
N PRO A 19 -42.25 27.60 0.06
CA PRO A 19 -42.28 28.56 -1.04
C PRO A 19 -40.97 29.34 -1.19
N PHE A 20 -40.59 29.58 -2.44
CA PHE A 20 -39.62 30.60 -2.82
C PHE A 20 -40.13 31.97 -2.37
N LEU A 21 -39.37 32.63 -1.48
CA LEU A 21 -39.43 34.07 -1.29
C LEU A 21 -38.02 34.64 -1.49
N SER A 22 -37.94 35.50 -2.51
CA SER A 22 -36.82 36.31 -2.93
C SER A 22 -36.27 37.22 -1.82
N SER A 23 -34.95 37.39 -1.82
CA SER A 23 -34.17 38.27 -0.92
C SER A 23 -34.70 39.71 -0.83
N PRO A 24 -34.32 40.42 0.25
CA PRO A 24 -33.28 41.41 0.06
C PRO A 24 -32.15 41.29 1.09
N ALA A 25 -31.00 41.84 0.68
CA ALA A 25 -29.81 42.08 1.48
C ALA A 25 -30.12 42.71 2.84
N LEU A 26 -29.40 42.30 3.88
CA LEU A 26 -28.53 43.14 4.72
C LEU A 26 -27.92 42.31 5.86
N ALA A 27 -26.68 42.64 6.20
CA ALA A 27 -25.93 42.27 7.40
C ALA A 27 -25.55 40.79 7.58
N PHE A 28 -24.44 40.38 6.96
CA PHE A 28 -23.62 39.31 7.53
C PHE A 28 -22.83 39.91 8.69
N GLU A 29 -23.33 39.70 9.90
CA GLU A 29 -22.58 39.90 11.14
C GLU A 29 -21.29 39.06 11.04
N ALA A 30 -20.15 39.72 11.17
CA ALA A 30 -18.86 39.07 11.21
C ALA A 30 -18.81 38.20 12.48
N ASN A 31 -18.99 36.89 12.34
CA ASN A 31 -18.61 35.95 13.38
C ASN A 31 -17.09 35.73 13.27
N GLU A 32 -16.38 36.55 14.01
CA GLU A 32 -14.97 36.47 14.37
C GLU A 32 -14.51 35.03 14.69
N GLN A 33 -13.73 34.48 13.75
CA GLN A 33 -13.02 33.22 13.91
C GLN A 33 -11.70 33.52 14.63
N GLU A 34 -11.69 33.43 15.96
CA GLU A 34 -10.47 33.39 16.76
C GLU A 34 -9.76 32.05 16.51
N PHE A 35 -9.06 31.96 15.38
CA PHE A 35 -8.10 30.89 15.13
C PHE A 35 -6.85 31.20 15.94
N SER A 36 -6.89 30.84 17.23
CA SER A 36 -5.71 30.87 18.08
C SER A 36 -4.64 29.96 17.48
N LEU A 37 -3.50 30.56 17.17
CA LEU A 37 -2.23 29.89 16.88
C LEU A 37 -1.86 29.02 18.08
N ALA A 38 -2.19 27.73 18.01
CA ALA A 38 -1.40 26.71 18.66
C ALA A 38 -0.66 25.95 17.57
N SER A 39 0.61 26.29 17.39
CA SER A 39 1.57 25.37 16.78
C SER A 39 1.57 24.11 17.65
N GLU A 40 0.79 23.11 17.27
CA GLU A 40 0.92 21.80 17.90
C GLU A 40 2.35 21.31 17.63
N PRO A 41 3.12 20.98 18.68
CA PRO A 41 4.36 20.25 18.48
C PRO A 41 3.94 18.95 17.79
N SER A 42 4.52 18.65 16.63
CA SER A 42 4.40 17.32 16.05
C SER A 42 4.93 16.32 17.08
N SER A 43 3.99 15.73 17.82
CA SER A 43 4.25 14.84 18.96
C SER A 43 4.88 13.57 18.42
N SER A 44 6.20 13.58 18.42
CA SER A 44 7.06 12.41 18.44
C SER A 44 6.72 11.55 19.65
N SER A 45 5.94 10.49 19.45
CA SER A 45 5.79 9.33 20.35
C SER A 45 4.85 8.33 19.66
N GLU A 46 5.29 7.24 19.02
CA GLU A 46 6.04 6.13 19.61
C GLU A 46 6.91 5.40 18.55
N GLN A 47 8.21 5.28 18.82
CA GLN A 47 9.13 4.22 18.38
C GLN A 47 9.41 4.08 16.87
N ASP A 48 10.37 4.86 16.37
CA ASP A 48 11.18 4.43 15.22
C ASP A 48 12.05 3.22 15.66
N ILE A 49 11.48 2.01 15.67
CA ILE A 49 12.19 0.74 15.97
C ILE A 49 13.29 0.45 14.93
N ILE A 50 13.24 1.13 13.79
CA ILE A 50 14.19 0.95 12.68
C ILE A 50 15.21 2.10 12.69
N PRO A 51 16.51 1.82 12.84
CA PRO A 51 17.55 2.84 12.74
C PRO A 51 17.44 3.64 11.44
N PRO A 52 17.70 4.97 11.44
CA PRO A 52 17.54 5.81 10.25
C PRO A 52 18.31 5.29 9.03
N ALA A 53 19.52 4.75 9.23
CA ALA A 53 20.31 4.14 8.17
C ALA A 53 19.63 2.91 7.56
N LEU A 54 19.02 2.05 8.38
CA LEU A 54 18.27 0.89 7.91
C LEU A 54 17.02 1.34 7.15
N ARG A 55 16.28 2.33 7.65
CA ARG A 55 15.12 2.90 6.95
C ARG A 55 15.50 3.44 5.57
N HIS A 56 16.61 4.18 5.48
CA HIS A 56 17.12 4.71 4.21
C HIS A 56 17.50 3.60 3.23
N TYR A 57 18.22 2.58 3.71
CA TYR A 57 18.58 1.41 2.90
C TYR A 57 17.34 0.68 2.35
N LEU A 58 16.36 0.38 3.21
CA LEU A 58 15.11 -0.28 2.80
C LEU A 58 14.33 0.55 1.77
N PHE A 59 14.32 1.87 1.93
CA PHE A 59 13.68 2.77 0.97
C PHE A 59 14.36 2.73 -0.41
N GLN A 60 15.69 2.73 -0.47
CA GLN A 60 16.42 2.57 -1.74
C GLN A 60 16.13 1.22 -2.41
N CYS A 61 16.02 0.13 -1.63
CA CYS A 61 15.63 -1.16 -2.17
C CYS A 61 14.23 -1.10 -2.81
N LEU A 62 13.25 -0.54 -2.09
CA LEU A 62 11.87 -0.42 -2.60
C LEU A 62 11.77 0.45 -3.87
N GLN A 63 12.61 1.46 -4.03
CA GLN A 63 12.66 2.25 -5.26
C GLN A 63 13.09 1.40 -6.47
N LYS A 64 14.08 0.53 -6.32
CA LYS A 64 14.55 -0.36 -7.40
C LYS A 64 13.50 -1.38 -7.80
N LEU A 65 12.66 -1.82 -6.86
CA LEU A 65 11.59 -2.77 -7.15
C LEU A 65 10.50 -2.16 -8.06
N GLY A 66 10.24 -0.86 -7.92
CA GLY A 66 9.27 -0.11 -8.70
C GLY A 66 7.86 -0.15 -8.10
N GLU A 67 7.09 0.92 -8.32
CA GLU A 67 5.84 1.16 -7.59
C GLU A 67 4.79 0.09 -7.83
N GLU A 68 4.62 -0.31 -9.09
CA GLU A 68 3.68 -1.33 -9.55
C GLU A 68 4.00 -2.74 -9.03
N CYS A 69 5.29 -3.04 -8.83
CA CYS A 69 5.72 -4.39 -8.45
C CYS A 69 5.65 -4.63 -6.94
N ARG A 70 5.87 -3.60 -6.11
CA ARG A 70 5.83 -3.67 -4.64
C ARG A 70 4.56 -4.38 -4.09
N PRO A 71 3.32 -3.98 -4.47
CA PRO A 71 2.13 -4.63 -3.93
C PRO A 71 2.00 -6.10 -4.34
N LEU A 72 2.48 -6.47 -5.54
CA LEU A 72 2.42 -7.86 -6.03
C LEU A 72 3.31 -8.78 -5.19
N PHE A 73 4.54 -8.36 -4.89
CA PHE A 73 5.44 -9.12 -4.02
C PHE A 73 4.95 -9.18 -2.58
N PHE A 74 4.39 -8.08 -2.07
CA PHE A 74 3.77 -8.08 -0.75
C PHE A 74 2.62 -9.10 -0.67
N ALA A 75 1.70 -9.07 -1.64
CA ALA A 75 0.58 -10.00 -1.70
C ALA A 75 1.03 -11.45 -1.85
N ARG A 76 2.04 -11.71 -2.68
CA ARG A 76 2.62 -13.06 -2.84
C ARG A 76 3.18 -13.62 -1.53
N ILE A 77 3.94 -12.81 -0.80
CA ILE A 77 4.69 -13.26 0.38
C ILE A 77 3.78 -13.29 1.62
N PHE A 78 3.11 -12.18 1.91
CA PHE A 78 2.43 -11.98 3.19
C PHE A 78 0.96 -12.33 3.17
N ILE A 79 0.31 -12.27 2.01
CA ILE A 79 -1.10 -12.69 1.84
C ILE A 79 -1.16 -14.14 1.32
N GLY A 80 -0.21 -14.53 0.47
CA GLY A 80 -0.17 -15.86 -0.16
C GLY A 80 -0.95 -15.91 -1.47
N GLU A 81 -1.10 -14.76 -2.15
CA GLU A 81 -1.73 -14.73 -3.47
C GLU A 81 -0.93 -15.52 -4.51
N LYS A 82 -1.64 -16.24 -5.37
CA LYS A 82 -1.05 -17.10 -6.41
C LYS A 82 -1.03 -16.46 -7.80
N ASN A 83 -1.39 -15.19 -7.88
CA ASN A 83 -1.35 -14.42 -9.12
C ASN A 83 0.06 -14.48 -9.75
N GLU A 84 0.09 -14.53 -11.07
CA GLU A 84 1.35 -14.50 -11.81
C GLU A 84 2.03 -13.14 -11.60
N ILE A 85 3.31 -13.16 -11.26
CA ILE A 85 4.13 -11.95 -11.17
C ILE A 85 4.62 -11.64 -12.59
N PRO A 86 4.36 -10.42 -13.12
CA PRO A 86 4.84 -10.03 -14.44
C PRO A 86 6.35 -10.22 -14.55
N THR A 87 6.81 -10.67 -15.71
CA THR A 87 8.24 -10.86 -16.01
C THR A 87 9.08 -9.62 -15.71
N SER A 88 8.58 -8.42 -16.03
CA SER A 88 9.24 -7.15 -15.72
C SER A 88 9.43 -6.93 -14.22
N CYS A 89 8.47 -7.35 -13.39
CA CYS A 89 8.61 -7.28 -11.94
C CYS A 89 9.62 -8.30 -11.40
N CYS A 90 9.70 -9.49 -11.99
CA CYS A 90 10.79 -10.43 -11.67
C CYS A 90 12.17 -9.89 -12.08
N GLN A 91 12.28 -9.21 -13.23
CA GLN A 91 13.51 -8.54 -13.64
C GLN A 91 13.92 -7.45 -12.64
N ASN A 92 12.98 -6.60 -12.21
CA ASN A 92 13.24 -5.59 -11.19
C ASN A 92 13.67 -6.22 -9.85
N LEU A 93 13.03 -7.31 -9.43
CA LEU A 93 13.41 -8.03 -8.21
C LEU A 93 14.85 -8.54 -8.29
N VAL A 94 15.19 -9.24 -9.38
CA VAL A 94 16.54 -9.81 -9.58
C VAL A 94 17.59 -8.70 -9.68
N GLN A 95 17.29 -7.61 -10.38
CA GLN A 95 18.18 -6.45 -10.50
C GLN A 95 18.34 -5.69 -9.17
N MET A 96 17.28 -5.60 -8.37
CA MET A 96 17.33 -5.04 -7.01
C MET A 96 18.26 -5.87 -6.11
N GLY A 97 18.23 -7.20 -6.27
CA GLY A 97 19.14 -8.13 -5.63
C GLY A 97 18.60 -8.77 -4.35
N ASP A 98 19.08 -9.99 -4.06
CA ASP A 98 18.59 -10.84 -2.98
C ASP A 98 18.70 -10.17 -1.61
N LYS A 99 19.84 -9.52 -1.33
CA LYS A 99 20.07 -8.80 -0.06
C LYS A 99 19.00 -7.74 0.22
N CYS A 100 18.52 -7.04 -0.82
CA CYS A 100 17.45 -6.06 -0.67
C CYS A 100 16.11 -6.77 -0.41
N HIS A 101 15.82 -7.83 -1.15
CA HIS A 101 14.61 -8.64 -1.01
C HIS A 101 14.48 -9.26 0.39
N THR A 102 15.55 -9.90 0.88
CA THR A 102 15.62 -10.46 2.23
C THR A 102 15.48 -9.39 3.30
N ALA A 103 16.13 -8.23 3.14
CA ALA A 103 16.07 -7.15 4.12
C ALA A 103 14.66 -6.53 4.24
N ILE A 104 13.99 -6.28 3.11
CA ILE A 104 12.59 -5.83 3.11
C ILE A 104 11.69 -6.86 3.79
N THR A 105 11.85 -8.14 3.43
CA THR A 105 11.06 -9.23 4.02
C THR A 105 11.24 -9.27 5.55
N ASN A 106 12.48 -9.24 6.03
CA ASN A 106 12.77 -9.27 7.47
C ASN A 106 12.28 -8.01 8.19
N ALA A 107 12.32 -6.84 7.54
CA ALA A 107 11.77 -5.62 8.10
C ALA A 107 10.25 -5.72 8.32
N VAL A 108 9.51 -6.31 7.37
CA VAL A 108 8.07 -6.56 7.54
C VAL A 108 7.82 -7.61 8.64
N ILE A 109 8.57 -8.72 8.63
CA ILE A 109 8.45 -9.78 9.66
C ILE A 109 8.75 -9.27 11.08
N SER A 110 9.61 -8.26 11.22
CA SER A 110 9.93 -7.65 12.53
C SER A 110 8.75 -6.93 13.17
N ARG A 111 7.71 -6.64 12.39
CA ARG A 111 6.49 -6.01 12.88
C ARG A 111 5.63 -7.04 13.63
N PRO A 112 5.02 -6.67 14.78
CA PRO A 112 4.22 -7.58 15.59
C PRO A 112 3.17 -8.36 14.80
N GLU A 113 2.49 -7.70 13.85
CA GLU A 113 1.40 -8.25 13.04
C GLU A 113 1.86 -9.42 12.14
N PHE A 114 3.14 -9.49 11.80
CA PHE A 114 3.71 -10.50 10.90
C PHE A 114 4.60 -11.53 11.61
N SER A 115 5.12 -11.18 12.78
CA SER A 115 6.13 -11.98 13.51
C SER A 115 5.69 -13.42 13.81
N GLY A 116 4.39 -13.66 14.07
CA GLY A 116 3.85 -14.99 14.37
C GLY A 116 3.96 -16.00 13.23
N ASN A 117 4.07 -15.53 11.98
CA ASN A 117 4.20 -16.37 10.78
C ASN A 117 5.56 -16.17 10.08
N ALA A 118 6.57 -15.69 10.81
CA ALA A 118 7.88 -15.35 10.27
C ALA A 118 8.50 -16.44 9.37
N THR A 119 8.47 -17.69 9.81
CA THR A 119 9.02 -18.82 9.04
C THR A 119 8.29 -19.01 7.71
N LEU A 120 6.95 -18.97 7.72
CA LEU A 120 6.14 -19.08 6.51
C LEU A 120 6.46 -17.95 5.51
N PHE A 121 6.59 -16.71 6.00
CA PHE A 121 6.90 -15.57 5.14
C PHE A 121 8.30 -15.63 4.56
N ARG A 122 9.30 -16.12 5.31
CA ARG A 122 10.64 -16.38 4.76
C ARG A 122 10.59 -17.45 3.67
N THR A 123 9.93 -18.58 3.91
CA THR A 123 9.77 -19.63 2.90
C THR A 123 9.14 -19.09 1.61
N ARG A 124 8.04 -18.34 1.71
CA ARG A 124 7.40 -17.73 0.53
C ARG A 124 8.29 -16.71 -0.16
N SER A 125 9.08 -15.95 0.60
CA SER A 125 10.03 -14.98 0.08
C SER A 125 11.15 -15.66 -0.73
N ASP A 126 11.71 -16.76 -0.21
CA ASP A 126 12.76 -17.55 -0.86
C ASP A 126 12.24 -18.26 -2.13
N GLU A 127 11.03 -18.82 -2.07
CA GLU A 127 10.35 -19.41 -3.23
C GLU A 127 10.11 -18.38 -4.33
N THR A 128 9.70 -17.16 -3.94
CA THR A 128 9.45 -16.05 -4.87
C THR A 128 10.75 -15.60 -5.53
N TRP A 129 11.83 -15.43 -4.77
CA TRP A 129 13.15 -15.11 -5.30
C TRP A 129 13.64 -16.16 -6.29
N THR A 130 13.57 -17.44 -5.90
CA THR A 130 14.01 -18.57 -6.73
C THR A 130 13.23 -18.64 -8.04
N THR A 131 11.91 -18.44 -7.97
CA THR A 131 11.02 -18.45 -9.15
C THR A 131 11.38 -17.33 -10.12
N CYS A 132 11.52 -16.09 -9.63
CA CYS A 132 11.87 -14.95 -10.47
C CYS A 132 13.30 -15.06 -11.03
N SER A 133 14.27 -15.52 -10.23
CA SER A 133 15.66 -15.69 -10.68
C SER A 133 15.74 -16.67 -11.85
N ARG A 134 15.10 -17.84 -11.71
CA ARG A 134 15.03 -18.83 -12.79
C ARG A 134 14.35 -18.29 -14.04
N LEU A 135 13.26 -17.53 -13.88
CA LEU A 135 12.56 -16.91 -15.00
C LEU A 135 13.49 -15.95 -15.77
N VAL A 136 14.20 -15.07 -15.05
CA VAL A 136 15.11 -14.10 -15.66
C VAL A 136 16.29 -14.79 -16.33
N GLU A 137 16.86 -15.84 -15.72
CA GLU A 137 17.91 -16.67 -16.33
C GLU A 137 17.44 -17.31 -17.65
N THR A 138 16.21 -17.86 -17.70
CA THR A 138 15.69 -18.46 -18.94
C THR A 138 15.47 -17.46 -20.07
N ILE A 139 15.24 -16.18 -19.75
CA ILE A 139 14.98 -15.11 -20.73
C ILE A 139 16.28 -14.46 -21.20
N SER A 140 17.35 -14.56 -20.40
CA SER A 140 18.69 -14.12 -20.76
C SER A 140 19.53 -15.33 -21.12
N PRO A 141 19.37 -15.95 -22.32
CA PRO A 141 20.29 -16.99 -22.74
C PRO A 141 21.69 -16.40 -22.69
N GLY A 142 22.55 -17.01 -21.87
CA GLY A 142 23.96 -16.64 -21.82
C GLY A 142 24.57 -16.71 -23.22
N PRO A 143 25.70 -16.04 -23.47
CA PRO A 143 26.39 -16.17 -24.74
C PRO A 143 26.63 -17.67 -25.00
N SER A 144 26.05 -18.19 -26.07
CA SER A 144 26.30 -19.55 -26.53
C SER A 144 27.81 -19.73 -26.63
N ALA A 145 28.35 -20.64 -25.82
CA ALA A 145 29.75 -21.06 -25.87
C ALA A 145 30.04 -21.87 -27.14
#